data_AF-A0A2T5G649-F1
#
_entry.id   AF-A0A2T5G649-F1
#
_cell.length_a   1.000
_cell.length_b   1.000
_cell.length_c   1.000
_cell.angle_alpha   90.00
_cell.angle_beta   90.00
_cell.angle_gamma   90.00
#
_symmetry.space_group_name_H-M   'P 1'
#
loop_
_entity.id
_entity.type
_entity.pdbx_description
1 polymer ?
#
loop_
_entity_poly.entity_id
_entity_poly.type
_entity_poly.pdbx_seq_one_letter_code
_entity_poly.pdbx_strand_id
1 'polypeptide(L)'
;MRETDARARREAHGAENRAAELSEGIERSASEGACPEITLERREMYNGKIVRVVLDQIENCRGHRSTREIVVHPGAVAILARTEEGKFLFVRQYRKPVERDLLEIPAGKREEGEAPEATAVRELREETGYGGGTWTYLGKIYTSPGMLSEGIDLYFSDAVYPVGMQQDDPDEILRVVRLDAEEVRRAVSRGELVDAKSLAALFLASQKLDLGVF
;
A
#
# COMPACT_ATOMS: atom_id res chain seq x y z
N MET A 1 35.71 -7.08 -32.80
CA MET A 1 34.70 -6.31 -33.57
C MET A 1 33.44 -7.12 -33.94
N ARG A 2 33.22 -8.34 -33.43
CA ARG A 2 32.04 -9.17 -33.79
C ARG A 2 31.05 -9.46 -32.63
N GLU A 3 31.45 -9.27 -31.38
CA GLU A 3 30.59 -9.57 -30.20
C GLU A 3 29.70 -8.39 -29.79
N THR A 4 30.14 -7.15 -30.00
CA THR A 4 29.37 -5.92 -29.70
C THR A 4 28.12 -5.81 -30.58
N ASP A 5 28.18 -6.31 -31.81
CA ASP A 5 27.11 -6.23 -32.81
C ASP A 5 25.97 -7.23 -32.53
N ALA A 6 26.29 -8.38 -31.91
CA ALA A 6 25.31 -9.39 -31.54
C ALA A 6 24.50 -9.00 -30.28
N ARG A 7 25.12 -8.26 -29.35
CA ARG A 7 24.46 -7.74 -28.15
C ARG A 7 23.48 -6.61 -28.48
N ALA A 8 23.89 -5.68 -29.32
CA ALA A 8 23.03 -4.59 -29.80
C ALA A 8 21.78 -5.11 -30.54
N ARG A 9 21.93 -6.17 -31.34
CA ARG A 9 20.80 -6.80 -32.05
C ARG A 9 19.82 -7.52 -31.12
N ARG A 10 20.30 -8.14 -30.03
CA ARG A 10 19.43 -8.76 -29.01
C ARG A 10 18.69 -7.73 -28.17
N GLU A 11 19.36 -6.62 -27.83
CA GLU A 11 18.75 -5.51 -27.09
C GLU A 11 17.70 -4.77 -27.94
N ALA A 12 17.95 -4.56 -29.23
CA ALA A 12 16.97 -4.00 -30.18
C ALA A 12 15.75 -4.91 -30.36
N HIS A 13 15.95 -6.21 -30.55
CA HIS A 13 14.85 -7.17 -30.71
C HIS A 13 13.99 -7.30 -29.44
N GLY A 14 14.61 -7.20 -28.25
CA GLY A 14 13.89 -7.16 -26.98
C GLY A 14 13.19 -5.83 -26.68
N ALA A 15 13.53 -4.74 -27.37
CA ALA A 15 12.82 -3.47 -27.30
C ALA A 15 11.61 -3.45 -28.26
N GLU A 16 11.76 -4.02 -29.46
CA GLU A 16 10.68 -4.17 -30.45
C GLU A 16 9.55 -5.08 -29.93
N ASN A 17 9.89 -6.22 -29.31
CA ASN A 17 8.87 -7.11 -28.72
C ASN A 17 8.11 -6.44 -27.56
N ARG A 18 8.79 -5.62 -26.74
CA ARG A 18 8.13 -4.86 -25.67
C ARG A 18 7.20 -3.78 -26.22
N ALA A 19 7.59 -3.10 -27.29
CA ALA A 19 6.73 -2.11 -27.96
C ALA A 19 5.48 -2.77 -28.56
N ALA A 20 5.61 -3.97 -29.13
CA ALA A 20 4.51 -4.75 -29.68
C ALA A 20 3.52 -5.22 -28.59
N GLU A 21 4.03 -5.77 -27.47
CA GLU A 21 3.21 -6.19 -26.33
C GLU A 21 2.49 -5.00 -25.65
N LEU A 22 3.16 -3.85 -25.57
CA LEU A 22 2.54 -2.58 -25.13
C LEU A 22 1.43 -2.14 -26.08
N SER A 23 1.65 -2.20 -27.40
CA SER A 23 0.62 -1.84 -28.39
C SER A 23 -0.60 -2.76 -28.34
N GLU A 24 -0.42 -4.07 -28.21
CA GLU A 24 -1.54 -5.02 -28.08
C GLU A 24 -2.32 -4.83 -26.76
N GLY A 25 -1.64 -4.52 -25.65
CA GLY A 25 -2.31 -4.22 -24.37
C GLY A 25 -3.12 -2.92 -24.39
N ILE A 26 -2.66 -1.93 -25.15
CA ILE A 26 -3.35 -0.65 -25.38
C ILE A 26 -4.59 -0.86 -26.25
N GLU A 27 -4.48 -1.64 -27.32
CA GLU A 27 -5.62 -1.96 -28.19
C GLU A 27 -6.71 -2.75 -27.45
N ARG A 28 -6.31 -3.71 -26.59
CA ARG A 28 -7.26 -4.46 -25.76
C ARG A 28 -7.99 -3.57 -24.74
N SER A 29 -7.27 -2.70 -24.04
CA SER A 29 -7.90 -1.79 -23.05
C SER A 29 -8.76 -0.69 -23.69
N ALA A 30 -8.39 -0.21 -24.88
CA ALA A 30 -9.20 0.71 -25.66
C ALA A 30 -10.57 0.12 -26.07
N SER A 31 -10.65 -1.20 -26.29
CA SER A 31 -11.89 -1.89 -26.68
C SER A 31 -12.92 -2.04 -25.55
N GLU A 32 -12.53 -1.80 -24.29
CA GLU A 32 -13.41 -1.85 -23.12
C GLU A 32 -13.88 -0.45 -22.64
N GLY A 33 -13.61 0.60 -23.44
CA GLY A 33 -13.95 1.99 -23.09
C GLY A 33 -12.94 2.67 -22.16
N ALA A 34 -11.83 2.01 -21.83
CA ALA A 34 -10.71 2.65 -21.14
C ALA A 34 -9.86 3.45 -22.13
N CYS A 35 -9.31 4.58 -21.70
CA CYS A 35 -8.33 5.34 -22.48
C CYS A 35 -6.96 5.22 -21.81
N PRO A 36 -6.18 4.17 -22.11
CA PRO A 36 -4.85 3.99 -21.52
C PRO A 36 -3.92 5.16 -21.85
N GLU A 37 -2.94 5.37 -20.98
CA GLU A 37 -1.87 6.36 -21.13
C GLU A 37 -0.54 5.63 -21.22
N ILE A 38 0.24 5.90 -22.27
CA ILE A 38 1.62 5.41 -22.38
C ILE A 38 2.59 6.46 -21.88
N THR A 39 3.60 6.03 -21.12
CA THR A 39 4.72 6.90 -20.73
C THR A 39 5.71 7.01 -21.90
N LEU A 40 5.87 8.22 -22.43
CA LEU A 40 6.85 8.55 -23.46
C LEU A 40 8.23 8.83 -22.86
N GLU A 41 8.26 9.53 -21.73
CA GLU A 41 9.48 9.93 -21.02
C GLU A 41 9.18 10.03 -19.53
N ARG A 42 10.11 9.59 -18.68
CA ARG A 42 10.04 9.77 -17.22
C ARG A 42 11.25 10.58 -16.74
N ARG A 43 10.98 11.64 -15.97
CA ARG A 43 12.02 12.45 -15.32
C ARG A 43 11.90 12.39 -13.81
N GLU A 44 13.01 12.21 -13.12
CA GLU A 44 13.05 12.28 -11.66
C GLU A 44 13.10 13.75 -11.23
N MET A 45 12.08 14.20 -10.50
CA MET A 45 11.94 15.58 -10.04
C MET A 45 12.49 15.76 -8.63
N TYR A 46 12.35 14.72 -7.80
CA TYR A 46 12.83 14.71 -6.43
C TYR A 46 13.05 13.27 -5.94
N ASN A 47 14.12 13.06 -5.18
CA ASN A 47 14.44 11.77 -4.58
C ASN A 47 15.04 12.00 -3.18
N GLY A 48 14.16 11.98 -2.19
CA GLY A 48 14.51 12.19 -0.78
C GLY A 48 14.43 10.90 0.04
N LYS A 49 14.69 11.01 1.35
CA LYS A 49 14.63 9.87 2.29
C LYS A 49 13.23 9.21 2.34
N ILE A 50 12.16 10.02 2.26
CA ILE A 50 10.78 9.55 2.49
C ILE A 50 9.97 9.43 1.20
N VAL A 51 10.15 10.36 0.26
CA VAL A 51 9.34 10.46 -0.97
C VAL A 51 10.22 10.57 -2.20
N ARG A 52 9.76 9.93 -3.28
CA ARG A 52 10.30 10.03 -4.63
C ARG A 52 9.22 10.58 -5.54
N VAL A 53 9.54 11.59 -6.33
CA VAL A 53 8.60 12.26 -7.25
C VAL A 53 9.14 12.19 -8.66
N VAL A 54 8.30 11.73 -9.59
CA VAL A 54 8.60 11.65 -11.02
C VAL A 54 7.60 12.46 -11.84
N LEU A 55 8.05 12.96 -12.99
CA LEU A 55 7.23 13.59 -14.00
C LEU A 55 7.22 12.71 -15.25
N ASP A 56 6.07 12.08 -15.51
CA ASP A 56 5.87 11.29 -16.72
C ASP A 56 5.26 12.18 -17.81
N GLN A 57 5.91 12.26 -18.96
CA GLN A 57 5.25 12.69 -20.19
C GLN A 57 4.47 11.51 -20.74
N ILE A 58 3.18 11.71 -20.98
CA ILE A 58 2.29 10.65 -21.45
C ILE A 58 1.63 11.01 -22.78
N GLU A 59 1.23 10.00 -23.52
CA GLU A 59 0.28 10.10 -24.63
C GLU A 59 -0.90 9.19 -24.33
N ASN A 60 -2.12 9.72 -24.41
CA ASN A 60 -3.31 8.91 -24.18
C ASN A 60 -3.78 8.23 -25.48
N CYS A 61 -4.77 7.33 -25.37
CA CYS A 61 -5.37 6.62 -26.50
C CYS A 61 -5.92 7.50 -27.64
N ARG A 62 -6.02 8.83 -27.44
CA ARG A 62 -6.47 9.82 -28.43
C ARG A 62 -5.32 10.61 -29.06
N GLY A 63 -4.07 10.23 -28.78
CA GLY A 63 -2.87 10.93 -29.24
C GLY A 63 -2.60 12.25 -28.51
N HIS A 64 -3.34 12.56 -27.43
CA HIS A 64 -3.13 13.81 -26.68
C HIS A 64 -2.00 13.62 -25.68
N ARG A 65 -1.03 14.55 -25.73
CA ARG A 65 0.14 14.56 -24.84
C ARG A 65 -0.10 15.44 -23.62
N SER A 66 0.28 14.93 -22.45
CA SER A 66 0.23 15.69 -21.19
C SER A 66 1.27 15.18 -20.20
N THR A 67 1.28 15.71 -18.98
CA THR A 67 2.18 15.27 -17.92
C THR A 67 1.44 14.72 -16.71
N ARG A 68 2.08 13.81 -15.97
CA ARG A 68 1.63 13.31 -14.66
C ARG A 68 2.75 13.51 -13.65
N GLU A 69 2.44 14.20 -12.55
CA GLU A 69 3.30 14.25 -11.37
C GLU A 69 2.93 13.09 -10.45
N ILE A 70 3.88 12.21 -10.18
CA ILE A 70 3.63 10.95 -9.48
C ILE A 70 4.58 10.84 -8.30
N VAL A 71 4.02 10.71 -7.11
CA VAL A 71 4.73 10.25 -5.91
C VAL A 71 4.84 8.73 -5.99
N VAL A 72 6.06 8.24 -6.14
CA VAL A 72 6.36 6.80 -6.27
C VAL A 72 6.53 6.21 -4.88
N HIS A 73 5.80 5.13 -4.61
CA HIS A 73 5.81 4.40 -3.34
C HIS A 73 6.04 2.90 -3.57
N PRO A 74 6.83 2.20 -2.72
CA PRO A 74 7.08 0.76 -2.85
C PRO A 74 5.83 -0.12 -2.56
N GLY A 75 4.75 0.51 -2.08
CA GLY A 75 3.59 -0.17 -1.53
C GLY A 75 3.73 -0.40 -0.02
N ALA A 76 2.63 -0.79 0.61
CA ALA A 76 2.56 -0.99 2.05
C ALA A 76 1.59 -2.13 2.39
N VAL A 77 1.56 -2.49 3.65
CA VAL A 77 0.58 -3.41 4.23
C VAL A 77 -0.06 -2.77 5.44
N ALA A 78 -1.28 -3.18 5.79
CA ALA A 78 -1.91 -2.78 7.04
C ALA A 78 -2.73 -3.92 7.64
N ILE A 79 -2.74 -4.02 8.97
CA ILE A 79 -3.22 -5.20 9.68
C ILE A 79 -4.32 -4.82 10.66
N LEU A 80 -5.55 -5.26 10.40
CA LEU A 80 -6.59 -5.29 11.42
C LEU A 80 -6.39 -6.55 12.27
N ALA A 81 -5.82 -6.40 13.47
CA ALA A 81 -5.57 -7.53 14.35
C ALA A 81 -6.56 -7.57 15.52
N ARG A 82 -7.06 -8.76 15.86
CA ARG A 82 -7.92 -9.02 17.03
C ARG A 82 -7.24 -10.01 17.98
N THR A 83 -7.12 -9.65 19.25
CA THR A 83 -6.51 -10.49 20.28
C THR A 83 -7.43 -11.65 20.68
N GLU A 84 -6.90 -12.63 21.41
CA GLU A 84 -7.67 -13.74 21.98
C GLU A 84 -8.83 -13.26 22.87
N GLU A 85 -8.70 -12.10 23.51
CA GLU A 85 -9.75 -11.48 24.32
C GLU A 85 -10.77 -10.66 23.51
N GLY A 86 -10.70 -10.69 22.17
CA GLY A 86 -11.62 -9.98 21.30
C GLY A 86 -11.37 -8.47 21.21
N LYS A 87 -10.19 -7.99 21.61
CA LYS A 87 -9.80 -6.58 21.47
C LYS A 87 -9.06 -6.36 20.15
N PHE A 88 -9.40 -5.30 19.43
CA PHE A 88 -8.71 -4.87 18.22
C PHE A 88 -7.48 -4.03 18.58
N LEU A 89 -6.38 -4.27 17.86
CA LEU A 89 -5.13 -3.54 18.03
C LEU A 89 -5.09 -2.32 17.11
N PHE A 90 -4.75 -1.20 17.71
CA PHE A 90 -4.48 0.07 17.04
C PHE A 90 -3.18 0.65 17.59
N VAL A 91 -2.64 1.65 16.92
CA VAL A 91 -1.55 2.49 17.36
C VAL A 91 -2.01 3.95 17.36
N ARG A 92 -1.44 4.75 18.26
CA ARG A 92 -1.45 6.21 18.15
C ARG A 92 -0.08 6.69 17.75
N GLN A 93 -0.03 7.41 16.64
CA GLN A 93 1.21 7.95 16.07
C GLN A 93 0.99 9.40 15.65
N TYR A 94 1.96 10.26 15.95
CA TYR A 94 1.96 11.64 15.48
C TYR A 94 2.29 11.67 13.99
N ARG A 95 1.33 12.11 13.16
CA ARG A 95 1.54 12.27 11.72
C ARG A 95 1.84 13.72 11.41
N LYS A 96 3.13 14.04 11.23
CA LYS A 96 3.61 15.40 10.93
C LYS A 96 2.84 16.10 9.79
N PRO A 97 2.50 15.45 8.66
CA PRO A 97 1.75 16.11 7.58
C PRO A 97 0.36 16.67 7.97
N VAL A 98 -0.25 16.13 9.04
CA VAL A 98 -1.56 16.59 9.55
C VAL A 98 -1.47 17.17 10.98
N GLU A 99 -0.25 17.29 11.52
CA GLU A 99 0.09 17.91 12.81
C GLU A 99 -0.75 17.41 14.01
N ARG A 100 -1.03 16.10 14.07
CA ARG A 100 -1.74 15.49 15.19
C ARG A 100 -1.48 14.00 15.33
N ASP A 101 -1.82 13.46 16.49
CA ASP A 101 -1.91 12.02 16.70
C ASP A 101 -3.12 11.45 15.98
N LEU A 102 -2.89 10.47 15.12
CA LEU A 102 -3.95 9.67 14.52
C LEU A 102 -4.08 8.34 15.26
N LEU A 103 -5.30 7.84 15.34
CA LEU A 103 -5.57 6.45 15.69
C LEU A 103 -5.55 5.65 14.38
N GLU A 104 -4.71 4.63 14.30
CA GLU A 104 -4.48 3.86 13.09
C GLU A 104 -4.33 2.37 13.41
N ILE A 105 -4.62 1.48 12.47
CA ILE A 105 -4.17 0.09 12.55
C ILE A 105 -2.67 0.01 12.22
N PRO A 106 -1.93 -1.00 12.74
CA PRO A 106 -0.52 -1.21 12.40
C PRO A 106 -0.30 -1.34 10.90
N ALA A 107 0.77 -0.73 10.38
CA ALA A 107 1.03 -0.66 8.95
C ALA A 107 2.45 -0.19 8.63
N GLY A 108 3.14 -0.91 7.75
CA GLY A 108 4.43 -0.48 7.26
C GLY A 108 4.69 -0.75 5.78
N LYS A 109 5.85 -0.27 5.36
CA LYS A 109 6.26 -0.28 3.94
C LYS A 109 6.78 -1.66 3.58
N ARG A 110 6.58 -2.03 2.32
CA ARG A 110 7.17 -3.26 1.79
C ARG A 110 8.67 -3.08 1.59
N GLU A 111 9.44 -4.06 2.05
CA GLU A 111 10.85 -4.17 1.71
C GLU A 111 11.03 -4.84 0.33
N GLU A 112 12.17 -4.58 -0.31
CA GLU A 112 12.45 -5.12 -1.63
C GLU A 112 12.57 -6.65 -1.59
N GLY A 113 11.75 -7.32 -2.41
CA GLY A 113 11.69 -8.78 -2.46
C GLY A 113 10.84 -9.44 -1.35
N GLU A 114 10.28 -8.67 -0.41
CA GLU A 114 9.44 -9.21 0.65
C GLU A 114 8.01 -9.50 0.16
N ALA A 115 7.50 -10.68 0.52
CA ALA A 115 6.11 -11.06 0.28
C ALA A 115 5.20 -10.20 1.18
N PRO A 116 4.07 -9.67 0.69
CA PRO A 116 3.22 -8.78 1.48
C PRO A 116 2.77 -9.37 2.84
N GLU A 117 2.49 -10.66 2.90
CA GLU A 117 2.13 -11.32 4.16
C GLU A 117 3.29 -11.34 5.18
N ALA A 118 4.53 -11.52 4.70
CA ALA A 118 5.72 -11.48 5.57
C ALA A 118 5.93 -10.06 6.12
N THR A 119 5.77 -9.03 5.28
CA THR A 119 5.75 -7.63 5.72
C THR A 119 4.69 -7.45 6.81
N ALA A 120 3.47 -7.95 6.61
CA ALA A 120 2.37 -7.75 7.54
C ALA A 120 2.62 -8.40 8.92
N VAL A 121 3.22 -9.59 8.94
CA VAL A 121 3.61 -10.30 10.17
C VAL A 121 4.71 -9.55 10.91
N ARG A 122 5.72 -9.05 10.18
CA ARG A 122 6.83 -8.28 10.75
C ARG A 122 6.32 -6.99 11.39
N GLU A 123 5.62 -6.16 10.63
CA GLU A 123 5.12 -4.84 11.08
C GLU A 123 4.18 -4.97 12.29
N LEU A 124 3.30 -5.97 12.32
CA LEU A 124 2.44 -6.20 13.49
C LEU A 124 3.27 -6.40 14.77
N ARG A 125 4.36 -7.18 14.68
CA ARG A 125 5.23 -7.47 15.81
C ARG A 125 6.06 -6.25 16.22
N GLU A 126 6.61 -5.53 15.24
CA GLU A 126 7.45 -4.35 15.47
C GLU A 126 6.64 -3.23 16.16
N GLU A 127 5.45 -2.93 15.65
CA GLU A 127 4.62 -1.84 16.16
C GLU A 127 3.82 -2.19 17.42
N THR A 128 3.44 -3.45 17.62
CA THR A 128 2.52 -3.81 18.72
C THR A 128 3.07 -4.83 19.70
N GLY A 129 4.11 -5.57 19.33
CA GLY A 129 4.59 -6.72 20.08
C GLY A 129 3.63 -7.93 20.06
N TYR A 130 2.64 -7.94 19.16
CA TYR A 130 1.74 -9.08 18.94
C TYR A 130 2.12 -9.87 17.68
N GLY A 131 1.74 -11.14 17.65
CA GLY A 131 1.94 -12.00 16.51
C GLY A 131 1.09 -13.26 16.59
N GLY A 132 1.41 -14.23 15.72
CA GLY A 132 0.64 -15.47 15.60
C GLY A 132 -0.73 -15.22 14.96
N GLY A 133 -1.72 -16.00 15.38
CA GLY A 133 -3.09 -15.89 14.89
C GLY A 133 -3.34 -16.52 13.52
N THR A 134 -4.58 -16.37 13.04
CA THR A 134 -5.00 -16.80 11.69
C THR A 134 -5.10 -15.60 10.77
N TRP A 135 -4.38 -15.64 9.64
CA TRP A 135 -4.26 -14.51 8.72
C TRP A 135 -5.21 -14.65 7.53
N THR A 136 -5.89 -13.56 7.18
CA THR A 136 -6.82 -13.48 6.05
C THR A 136 -6.54 -12.21 5.24
N TYR A 137 -6.37 -12.36 3.92
CA TYR A 137 -6.25 -11.21 3.03
C TYR A 137 -7.61 -10.53 2.81
N LEU A 138 -7.71 -9.24 3.15
CA LEU A 138 -8.93 -8.45 3.02
C LEU A 138 -9.04 -7.78 1.66
N GLY A 139 -7.94 -7.44 1.00
CA GLY A 139 -7.94 -6.76 -0.30
C GLY A 139 -6.87 -5.69 -0.40
N LYS A 140 -6.88 -4.95 -1.51
CA LYS A 140 -5.96 -3.83 -1.75
C LYS A 140 -6.72 -2.53 -1.89
N ILE A 141 -6.17 -1.45 -1.34
CA ILE A 141 -6.66 -0.09 -1.53
C ILE A 141 -5.59 0.82 -2.14
N TYR A 142 -6.06 1.86 -2.83
CA TYR A 142 -5.24 3.01 -3.23
C TYR A 142 -5.73 4.22 -2.46
N THR A 143 -4.82 4.95 -1.81
CA THR A 143 -5.15 6.07 -0.92
C THR A 143 -5.38 7.36 -1.70
N SER A 144 -4.57 7.61 -2.74
CA SER A 144 -4.68 8.82 -3.58
C SER A 144 -4.24 8.54 -5.03
N PRO A 145 -5.01 7.74 -5.81
CA PRO A 145 -4.59 7.21 -7.11
C PRO A 145 -4.40 8.27 -8.20
N GLY A 146 -4.81 9.52 -7.97
CA GLY A 146 -4.54 10.62 -8.90
C GLY A 146 -3.09 11.10 -8.92
N MET A 147 -2.29 10.76 -7.89
CA MET A 147 -0.90 11.24 -7.76
C MET A 147 0.04 10.31 -7.01
N LEU A 148 -0.44 9.32 -6.26
CA LEU A 148 0.36 8.44 -5.42
C LEU A 148 0.24 7.01 -5.91
N SER A 149 1.37 6.35 -6.17
CA SER A 149 1.41 4.96 -6.65
C SER A 149 1.26 3.92 -5.52
N GLU A 150 0.98 4.35 -4.29
CA GLU A 150 0.85 3.47 -3.12
C GLU A 150 -0.40 2.59 -3.24
N GLY A 151 -0.15 1.28 -3.33
CA GLY A 151 -1.14 0.26 -3.00
C GLY A 151 -0.87 -0.29 -1.61
N ILE A 152 -1.91 -0.37 -0.78
CA ILE A 152 -1.84 -0.98 0.56
C ILE A 152 -2.58 -2.30 0.54
N ASP A 153 -1.87 -3.40 0.83
CA ASP A 153 -2.45 -4.73 1.00
C ASP A 153 -2.96 -4.89 2.44
N LEU A 154 -4.25 -5.15 2.60
CA LEU A 154 -4.93 -5.20 3.88
C LEU A 154 -5.09 -6.64 4.36
N TYR A 155 -4.78 -6.87 5.62
CA TYR A 155 -4.89 -8.17 6.27
C TYR A 155 -5.74 -8.09 7.53
N PHE A 156 -6.43 -9.18 7.84
CA PHE A 156 -7.01 -9.45 9.14
C PHE A 156 -6.23 -10.56 9.81
N SER A 157 -5.88 -10.39 11.09
CA SER A 157 -5.29 -11.45 11.91
C SER A 157 -6.12 -11.66 13.17
N ASP A 158 -6.61 -12.89 13.36
CA ASP A 158 -7.45 -13.25 14.50
C ASP A 158 -6.69 -14.04 15.56
N ALA A 159 -7.09 -13.88 16.82
CA ALA A 159 -6.49 -14.54 17.98
C ALA A 159 -4.97 -14.30 18.07
N VAL A 160 -4.54 -13.06 17.86
CA VAL A 160 -3.12 -12.68 18.07
C VAL A 160 -2.80 -12.60 19.55
N TYR A 161 -1.56 -12.93 19.91
CA TYR A 161 -1.08 -12.96 21.30
C TYR A 161 0.26 -12.20 21.43
N PRO A 162 0.62 -11.74 22.65
CA PRO A 162 1.89 -11.06 22.88
C PRO A 162 3.08 -11.98 22.57
N VAL A 163 4.01 -11.50 21.74
CA VAL A 163 5.27 -12.19 21.38
C VAL A 163 6.52 -11.37 21.72
N GLY A 164 6.32 -10.17 22.28
CA GLY A 164 7.37 -9.22 22.59
C GLY A 164 7.63 -8.27 21.41
N MET A 165 7.87 -7.01 21.75
CA MET A 165 8.13 -5.94 20.80
C MET A 165 9.59 -5.97 20.35
N GLN A 166 9.79 -5.79 19.05
CA GLN A 166 11.10 -5.61 18.44
C GLN A 166 11.02 -4.32 17.62
N GLN A 167 11.24 -3.18 18.28
CA GLN A 167 11.14 -1.90 17.58
C GLN A 167 12.48 -1.59 16.91
N ASP A 168 12.48 -1.54 15.58
CA ASP A 168 13.71 -1.37 14.80
C ASP A 168 13.93 0.08 14.33
N ASP A 169 12.90 0.95 14.33
CA ASP A 169 13.01 2.38 13.99
C ASP A 169 12.87 3.31 15.22
N PRO A 170 13.93 4.06 15.61
CA PRO A 170 13.86 5.02 16.71
C PRO A 170 13.02 6.27 16.41
N ASP A 171 12.75 6.58 15.13
CA ASP A 171 11.87 7.69 14.73
C ASP A 171 10.37 7.29 14.85
N GLU A 172 10.07 6.00 15.04
CA GLU A 172 8.72 5.47 15.14
C GLU A 172 8.19 5.49 16.58
N ILE A 173 7.79 6.67 17.04
CA ILE A 173 7.19 6.82 18.37
C ILE A 173 5.68 6.57 18.27
N LEU A 174 5.26 5.36 18.67
CA LEU A 174 3.86 4.96 18.69
C LEU A 174 3.41 4.43 20.06
N ARG A 175 2.09 4.45 20.29
CA ARG A 175 1.46 3.87 21.49
C ARG A 175 0.39 2.87 21.09
N VAL A 176 0.54 1.63 21.52
CA VAL A 176 -0.49 0.58 21.31
C VAL A 176 -1.77 0.94 22.06
N VAL A 177 -2.90 0.88 21.37
CA VAL A 177 -4.25 1.08 21.87
C VAL A 177 -5.06 -0.18 21.58
N ARG A 178 -5.84 -0.65 22.55
CA ARG A 178 -6.71 -1.83 22.43
C ARG A 178 -8.15 -1.38 22.58
N LEU A 179 -9.00 -1.69 21.61
CA LEU A 179 -10.41 -1.30 21.60
C LEU A 179 -11.27 -2.54 21.37
N ASP A 180 -12.36 -2.72 22.12
CA ASP A 180 -13.39 -3.68 21.69
C ASP A 180 -14.24 -3.14 20.52
N ALA A 181 -15.12 -3.98 19.99
CA ALA A 181 -15.99 -3.63 18.87
C ALA A 181 -16.84 -2.38 19.15
N GLU A 182 -17.33 -2.19 20.38
CA GLU A 182 -18.15 -1.02 20.73
C GLU A 182 -17.30 0.26 20.81
N GLU A 183 -16.11 0.17 21.37
CA GLU A 183 -15.13 1.25 21.39
C GLU A 183 -14.70 1.64 19.96
N VAL A 184 -14.51 0.68 19.05
CA VAL A 184 -14.23 0.94 17.63
C VAL A 184 -15.40 1.66 16.96
N ARG A 185 -16.64 1.17 17.12
CA ARG A 185 -17.84 1.85 16.59
C ARG A 185 -17.96 3.28 17.07
N ARG A 186 -17.67 3.51 18.36
CA ARG A 186 -17.66 4.85 18.95
C ARG A 186 -16.58 5.73 18.36
N ALA A 187 -15.37 5.22 18.17
CA ALA A 187 -14.26 5.97 17.57
C ALA A 187 -14.58 6.39 16.13
N VAL A 188 -15.20 5.50 15.34
CA VAL A 188 -15.65 5.81 13.96
C VAL A 188 -16.75 6.86 13.98
N SER A 189 -17.83 6.64 14.74
CA SER A 189 -18.99 7.55 14.76
C SER A 189 -18.68 8.94 15.30
N ARG A 190 -17.66 9.09 16.15
CA ARG A 190 -17.20 10.39 16.67
C ARG A 190 -16.16 11.08 15.78
N GLY A 191 -15.70 10.45 14.70
CA GLY A 191 -14.62 10.99 13.88
C GLY A 191 -13.26 11.00 14.58
N GLU A 192 -13.05 10.10 15.55
CA GLU A 192 -11.76 9.88 16.21
C GLU A 192 -10.88 8.90 15.40
N LEU A 193 -11.51 7.94 14.70
CA LEU A 193 -10.87 7.08 13.72
C LEU A 193 -11.16 7.60 12.31
N VAL A 194 -10.17 8.26 11.69
CA VAL A 194 -10.31 8.90 10.37
C VAL A 194 -9.30 8.41 9.33
N ASP A 195 -8.41 7.51 9.75
CA ASP A 195 -7.36 6.97 8.88
C ASP A 195 -7.98 6.03 7.82
N ALA A 196 -7.68 6.30 6.55
CA ALA A 196 -8.35 5.68 5.42
C ALA A 196 -8.14 4.15 5.38
N LYS A 197 -6.92 3.68 5.61
CA LYS A 197 -6.61 2.24 5.63
C LYS A 197 -7.29 1.52 6.80
N SER A 198 -7.36 2.17 7.96
CA SER A 198 -8.10 1.63 9.12
C SER A 198 -9.58 1.45 8.83
N LEU A 199 -10.24 2.49 8.28
CA LEU A 199 -11.65 2.44 7.93
C LEU A 199 -11.94 1.43 6.81
N ALA A 200 -11.08 1.36 5.80
CA ALA A 200 -11.22 0.40 4.71
C ALA A 200 -11.05 -1.06 5.19
N ALA A 201 -10.06 -1.33 6.05
CA ALA A 201 -9.84 -2.66 6.61
C ALA A 201 -11.05 -3.10 7.45
N LEU A 202 -11.56 -2.22 8.32
CA LEU A 202 -12.77 -2.47 9.09
C LEU A 202 -13.98 -2.77 8.21
N PHE A 203 -14.20 -1.98 7.16
CA PHE A 203 -15.29 -2.19 6.22
C PHE A 203 -15.15 -3.53 5.48
N LEU A 204 -14.01 -3.80 4.85
CA LEU A 204 -13.78 -5.06 4.11
C LEU A 204 -13.88 -6.28 5.03
N ALA A 205 -13.36 -6.17 6.25
CA ALA A 205 -13.48 -7.22 7.23
C ALA A 205 -14.94 -7.46 7.60
N SER A 206 -15.76 -6.42 7.85
CA SER A 206 -17.20 -6.58 8.12
C SER A 206 -17.99 -7.26 6.98
N GLN A 207 -17.57 -7.08 5.73
CA GLN A 207 -18.21 -7.70 4.58
C GLN A 207 -17.81 -9.16 4.38
N LYS A 208 -16.61 -9.53 4.82
CA LYS A 208 -16.02 -10.86 4.62
C LYS A 208 -16.11 -11.76 5.84
N LEU A 209 -16.20 -11.16 7.02
CA LEU A 209 -16.00 -11.79 8.32
C LEU A 209 -17.07 -11.25 9.27
N ASP A 210 -17.75 -12.14 9.99
CA ASP A 210 -18.74 -11.75 11.00
C ASP A 210 -18.02 -11.28 12.28
N LEU A 211 -17.54 -10.02 12.25
CA LEU A 211 -16.71 -9.46 13.33
C LEU A 211 -17.50 -8.69 14.40
N GLY A 212 -18.80 -8.47 14.20
CA GLY A 212 -19.65 -7.73 15.15
C GLY A 212 -19.26 -6.26 15.35
N VAL A 213 -18.48 -5.68 14.44
CA VAL A 213 -18.04 -4.26 14.48
C VAL A 213 -18.98 -3.36 13.66
N PHE A 214 -19.76 -3.94 12.73
CA PHE A 214 -20.80 -3.26 11.94
C PHE A 214 -21.97 -4.23 11.67
#